data_AF-A0A067KPC1-F1
#
_entry.id   AF-A0A067KPC1-F1
#
_cell.length_a   1.000
_cell.length_b   1.000
_cell.length_c   1.000
_cell.angle_alpha   90.00
_cell.angle_beta   90.00
_cell.angle_gamma   90.00
#
_symmetry.space_group_name_H-M   'P 1'
#
loop_
_entity.id
_entity.type
_entity.pdbx_description
1 polymer ?
#
loop_
_entity_poly.entity_id
_entity_poly.type
_entity_poly.pdbx_seq_one_letter_code
_entity_poly.pdbx_strand_id
1 'polypeptide(L)'
;MLMGIMNPQSTTKNPGKALEGVHGIHVLPHSPFALEEITQQGDCNQSTCGSFINRESQQLLLQRVWQQRPGCLRPIKCCVNGDRNLAETVANVLTSLPFIALGLQAPRKNLNTKLYANSLIGVGVASSLYHSSRGKIRKYLRWFDYTMIATATICLTRALRNENPKFLMAASAALLPIQPLMVSAVHTGMMEVAFARRAVKDPDLRMAHNLHKMSSFLGGVLFIADDMFPSTPFIHAGWHLAAAVGVSTCNKLLE
;
A
#
# COMPACT_ATOMS: atom_id res chain seq x y z
N MET A 1 -34.71 64.64 23.39
CA MET A 1 -35.70 65.72 23.60
C MET A 1 -36.98 65.29 22.87
N LEU A 2 -38.05 65.01 23.65
CA LEU A 2 -39.51 64.83 23.35
C LEU A 2 -39.96 64.04 22.08
N MET A 3 -40.69 62.92 22.24
CA MET A 3 -42.18 62.75 22.23
C MET A 3 -42.86 63.23 20.93
N GLY A 4 -43.80 62.56 20.25
CA GLY A 4 -44.67 61.37 20.40
C GLY A 4 -45.29 61.09 19.00
N ILE A 5 -45.99 59.99 18.69
CA ILE A 5 -47.43 59.73 18.94
C ILE A 5 -47.76 58.25 18.62
N MET A 6 -48.67 57.69 19.44
CA MET A 6 -49.30 56.35 19.54
C MET A 6 -50.22 55.94 18.35
N ASN A 7 -50.21 54.69 17.82
CA ASN A 7 -50.97 53.43 18.20
C ASN A 7 -52.29 53.27 17.36
N PRO A 8 -53.12 52.17 17.34
CA PRO A 8 -53.01 50.76 17.84
C PRO A 8 -53.58 49.62 16.91
N GLN A 9 -53.56 48.39 17.47
CA GLN A 9 -54.38 47.16 17.22
C GLN A 9 -53.71 46.04 16.38
N SER A 10 -53.68 44.75 16.77
CA SER A 10 -54.33 44.01 17.87
C SER A 10 -53.61 42.67 18.17
N THR A 11 -53.55 42.34 19.47
CA THR A 11 -53.49 41.05 20.23
C THR A 11 -53.79 39.73 19.49
N THR A 12 -53.25 38.54 19.88
CA THR A 12 -53.49 37.84 21.18
C THR A 12 -52.44 36.73 21.50
N LYS A 13 -52.23 36.45 22.81
CA LYS A 13 -51.31 35.45 23.42
C LYS A 13 -52.07 34.26 24.07
N ASN A 14 -51.50 33.04 23.96
CA ASN A 14 -51.38 31.89 24.92
C ASN A 14 -52.67 31.22 25.52
N PRO A 15 -52.67 30.14 26.38
CA PRO A 15 -51.70 29.08 26.84
C PRO A 15 -52.29 27.62 27.01
N GLY A 16 -51.51 26.64 27.55
CA GLY A 16 -51.98 25.47 28.38
C GLY A 16 -51.80 24.06 27.77
N LYS A 17 -51.01 23.10 28.31
CA LYS A 17 -51.06 22.26 29.56
C LYS A 17 -51.62 20.82 29.32
N ALA A 18 -50.83 19.84 29.80
CA ALA A 18 -51.20 18.57 30.46
C ALA A 18 -51.43 17.25 29.67
N LEU A 19 -50.98 16.17 30.32
CA LEU A 19 -50.91 14.75 29.95
C LEU A 19 -52.23 14.00 30.24
N GLU A 20 -52.60 13.05 29.38
CA GLU A 20 -53.46 11.86 29.65
C GLU A 20 -53.53 11.05 28.33
N GLY A 21 -53.39 9.73 28.22
CA GLY A 21 -53.30 8.65 29.19
C GLY A 21 -52.86 7.35 28.47
N VAL A 22 -52.38 6.42 29.29
CA VAL A 22 -51.82 5.09 28.98
C VAL A 22 -52.93 4.09 28.61
N HIS A 23 -52.69 3.20 27.64
CA HIS A 23 -53.15 1.79 27.52
C HIS A 23 -52.54 1.22 26.21
N GLY A 24 -51.83 0.10 26.10
CA GLY A 24 -51.41 -0.93 27.04
C GLY A 24 -50.71 -2.05 26.24
N ILE A 25 -49.74 -2.68 26.90
CA ILE A 25 -49.33 -4.09 26.80
C ILE A 25 -48.55 -4.57 25.54
N HIS A 26 -47.34 -5.01 25.87
CA HIS A 26 -46.29 -5.63 25.09
C HIS A 26 -46.52 -7.15 24.94
N VAL A 27 -46.42 -7.71 23.73
CA VAL A 27 -46.08 -9.13 23.54
C VAL A 27 -45.31 -9.33 22.23
N LEU A 28 -44.04 -9.72 22.34
CA LEU A 28 -43.28 -10.44 21.32
C LEU A 28 -43.07 -11.86 21.88
N PRO A 29 -43.24 -12.95 21.10
CA PRO A 29 -42.05 -13.67 20.64
C PRO A 29 -42.18 -14.48 19.30
N HIS A 30 -41.05 -14.57 18.58
CA HIS A 30 -40.51 -15.70 17.80
C HIS A 30 -41.32 -16.47 16.70
N SER A 31 -40.93 -16.25 15.42
CA SER A 31 -40.56 -17.18 14.29
C SER A 31 -40.70 -18.72 14.48
N PRO A 32 -40.79 -19.65 13.45
CA PRO A 32 -40.64 -19.54 11.96
C PRO A 32 -41.62 -20.36 11.05
N PHE A 33 -41.50 -20.22 9.71
CA PHE A 33 -41.89 -21.12 8.60
C PHE A 33 -43.38 -21.54 8.40
N ALA A 34 -43.96 -21.12 7.27
CA ALA A 34 -44.98 -21.89 6.54
C ALA A 34 -44.90 -21.63 5.02
N LEU A 35 -45.00 -22.72 4.29
CA LEU A 35 -44.92 -22.98 2.86
C LEU A 35 -46.19 -22.47 2.14
N GLU A 36 -46.06 -21.79 0.99
CA GLU A 36 -47.16 -21.71 0.02
C GLU A 36 -46.65 -21.69 -1.43
N GLU A 37 -46.76 -22.89 -2.00
CA GLU A 37 -47.20 -23.29 -3.35
C GLU A 37 -46.85 -22.47 -4.61
N ILE A 38 -46.21 -23.20 -5.53
CA ILE A 38 -45.87 -22.84 -6.90
C ILE A 38 -47.15 -22.91 -7.76
N THR A 39 -47.42 -21.88 -8.57
CA THR A 39 -48.24 -22.02 -9.78
C THR A 39 -47.44 -21.59 -11.00
N GLN A 40 -47.55 -22.39 -12.07
CA GLN A 40 -46.68 -22.43 -13.24
C GLN A 40 -46.97 -21.35 -14.30
N GLN A 41 -45.91 -21.11 -15.09
CA GLN A 41 -45.91 -21.00 -16.57
C GLN A 41 -45.98 -19.61 -17.24
N GLY A 42 -44.96 -19.32 -18.06
CA GLY A 42 -45.02 -18.34 -19.16
C GLY A 42 -43.72 -17.57 -19.44
N ASP A 43 -42.87 -18.09 -20.34
CA ASP A 43 -41.64 -17.48 -20.86
C ASP A 43 -41.81 -16.05 -21.41
N CYS A 44 -40.86 -15.14 -21.10
CA CYS A 44 -40.29 -14.23 -22.10
C CYS A 44 -38.93 -13.64 -21.66
N ASN A 45 -37.98 -13.64 -22.59
CA ASN A 45 -36.57 -13.26 -22.46
C ASN A 45 -36.32 -11.79 -22.09
N GLN A 46 -35.38 -11.52 -21.18
CA GLN A 46 -34.47 -10.37 -21.31
C GLN A 46 -33.11 -10.63 -20.64
N SER A 47 -32.23 -11.23 -21.43
CA SER A 47 -30.78 -11.12 -21.28
C SER A 47 -30.40 -9.64 -21.37
N THR A 48 -29.93 -9.04 -20.26
CA THR A 48 -28.84 -8.05 -20.13
C THR A 48 -28.89 -7.46 -18.70
N CYS A 49 -28.81 -8.29 -17.67
CA CYS A 49 -28.66 -7.82 -16.27
C CYS A 49 -27.75 -8.74 -15.43
N GLY A 50 -26.86 -9.50 -16.08
CA GLY A 50 -25.91 -10.38 -15.39
C GLY A 50 -24.51 -9.79 -15.20
N SER A 51 -24.15 -8.77 -15.99
CA SER A 51 -22.77 -8.26 -16.05
C SER A 51 -22.49 -7.14 -15.04
N PHE A 52 -23.45 -6.24 -14.81
CA PHE A 52 -23.26 -5.07 -13.93
C PHE A 52 -23.26 -5.46 -12.44
N ILE A 53 -24.19 -6.31 -12.00
CA ILE A 53 -24.26 -6.78 -10.61
C ILE A 53 -23.05 -7.63 -10.24
N ASN A 54 -22.51 -8.40 -11.18
CA ASN A 54 -21.32 -9.22 -10.96
C ASN A 54 -20.06 -8.33 -10.79
N ARG A 55 -19.92 -7.28 -11.60
CA ARG A 55 -18.80 -6.32 -11.47
C ARG A 55 -18.85 -5.51 -10.17
N GLU A 56 -20.02 -5.05 -9.75
CA GLU A 56 -20.18 -4.30 -8.49
C GLU A 56 -19.97 -5.20 -7.26
N SER A 57 -20.52 -6.42 -7.28
CA SER A 57 -20.29 -7.39 -6.20
C SER A 57 -18.83 -7.83 -6.11
N GLN A 58 -18.13 -8.00 -7.24
CA GLN A 58 -16.68 -8.25 -7.27
C GLN A 58 -15.90 -7.07 -6.66
N GLN A 59 -16.26 -5.83 -6.99
CA GLN A 59 -15.63 -4.63 -6.41
C GLN A 59 -15.87 -4.53 -4.90
N LEU A 60 -17.08 -4.84 -4.44
CA LEU A 60 -17.43 -4.86 -3.02
C LEU A 60 -16.72 -5.98 -2.26
N LEU A 61 -16.54 -7.15 -2.86
CA LEU A 61 -15.75 -8.25 -2.31
C LEU A 61 -14.27 -7.89 -2.23
N LEU A 62 -13.69 -7.34 -3.30
CA LEU A 62 -12.32 -6.82 -3.31
C LEU A 62 -12.13 -5.74 -2.24
N GLN A 63 -13.08 -4.82 -2.11
CA GLN A 63 -13.06 -3.77 -1.09
C GLN A 63 -13.18 -4.37 0.31
N ARG A 64 -14.05 -5.36 0.54
CA ARG A 64 -14.22 -6.04 1.83
C ARG A 64 -12.98 -6.84 2.22
N VAL A 65 -12.42 -7.62 1.30
CA VAL A 65 -11.16 -8.37 1.48
C VAL A 65 -10.00 -7.41 1.75
N TRP A 66 -9.98 -6.25 1.08
CA TRP A 66 -8.97 -5.22 1.31
C TRP A 66 -9.08 -4.55 2.68
N GLN A 67 -10.29 -4.30 3.16
CA GLN A 67 -10.54 -3.67 4.45
C GLN A 67 -10.38 -4.65 5.63
N GLN A 68 -10.67 -5.94 5.44
CA GLN A 68 -10.59 -6.99 6.47
C GLN A 68 -9.21 -7.66 6.57
N ARG A 69 -8.15 -7.03 6.08
CA ARG A 69 -6.80 -7.59 6.13
C ARG A 69 -6.33 -7.76 7.59
N PRO A 70 -5.79 -8.95 7.99
CA PRO A 70 -5.25 -9.19 9.33
C PRO A 70 -4.28 -8.11 9.83
N GLY A 71 -4.15 -7.94 11.15
CA GLY A 71 -3.36 -6.86 11.76
C GLY A 71 -1.89 -6.79 11.30
N CYS A 72 -1.28 -7.93 10.98
CA CYS A 72 0.07 -8.03 10.38
C CYS A 72 0.17 -7.56 8.91
N LEU A 73 -0.97 -7.30 8.27
CA LEU A 73 -1.11 -6.84 6.88
C LEU A 73 -1.45 -5.36 6.78
N ARG A 74 -1.59 -4.69 7.93
CA ARG A 74 -1.70 -3.24 7.94
C ARG A 74 -0.35 -2.70 7.47
N PRO A 75 -0.32 -1.83 6.44
CA PRO A 75 0.88 -1.07 6.17
C PRO A 75 1.34 -0.42 7.48
N ILE A 76 2.65 -0.33 7.69
CA ILE A 76 3.21 0.66 8.63
C ILE A 76 2.47 1.97 8.33
N LYS A 77 2.06 2.70 9.37
CA LYS A 77 1.22 3.90 9.30
C LYS A 77 1.89 5.07 8.57
N CYS A 78 2.84 4.81 7.66
CA CYS A 78 3.45 5.77 6.76
C CYS A 78 2.35 6.55 6.03
N CYS A 79 2.16 7.78 6.49
CA CYS A 79 1.45 8.87 5.84
C CYS A 79 0.18 8.45 5.09
N VAL A 80 -0.94 8.34 5.82
CA VAL A 80 -2.30 8.24 5.20
C VAL A 80 -2.56 9.47 4.31
N ASN A 81 -1.94 10.61 4.63
CA ASN A 81 -1.88 11.79 3.80
C ASN A 81 -0.70 11.63 2.84
N GLY A 82 -0.93 11.64 1.52
CA GLY A 82 0.14 11.53 0.52
C GLY A 82 1.12 12.72 0.54
N ASP A 83 1.95 12.84 -0.50
CA ASP A 83 2.88 13.98 -0.65
C ASP A 83 2.14 15.31 -0.44
N ARG A 84 2.71 16.19 0.38
CA ARG A 84 2.04 17.38 0.91
C ARG A 84 1.94 18.51 -0.09
N ASN A 85 2.98 18.67 -0.90
CA ASN A 85 3.06 19.73 -1.91
C ASN A 85 3.66 19.19 -3.22
N LEU A 86 3.52 19.97 -4.29
CA LEU A 86 4.00 19.60 -5.61
C LEU A 86 5.52 19.36 -5.63
N ALA A 87 6.29 20.15 -4.88
CA ALA A 87 7.74 20.02 -4.80
C ALA A 87 8.15 18.66 -4.21
N GLU A 88 7.45 18.18 -3.19
CA GLU A 88 7.67 16.86 -2.60
C GLU A 88 7.31 15.74 -3.57
N THR A 89 6.21 15.87 -4.32
CA THR A 89 5.89 14.90 -5.39
C THR A 89 6.97 14.87 -6.46
N VAL A 90 7.43 16.04 -6.93
CA VAL A 90 8.51 16.13 -7.92
C VAL A 90 9.79 15.51 -7.37
N ALA A 91 10.17 15.83 -6.14
CA ALA A 91 11.35 15.25 -5.49
C ALA A 91 11.25 13.73 -5.37
N ASN A 92 10.12 13.20 -4.90
CA ASN A 92 9.91 11.77 -4.79
C ASN A 92 9.99 11.07 -6.14
N VAL A 93 9.34 11.59 -7.18
CA VAL A 93 9.40 11.02 -8.54
C VAL A 93 10.82 11.05 -9.10
N LEU A 94 11.52 12.20 -8.99
CA LEU A 94 12.90 12.32 -9.48
C LEU A 94 13.84 11.35 -8.76
N THR A 95 13.67 11.18 -7.45
CA THR A 95 14.49 10.25 -6.66
C THR A 95 14.13 8.78 -6.87
N SER A 96 13.00 8.46 -7.52
CA SER A 96 12.67 7.10 -7.98
C SER A 96 13.33 6.72 -9.32
N LEU A 97 13.69 7.69 -10.16
CA LEU A 97 14.29 7.43 -11.48
C LEU A 97 15.65 6.68 -11.43
N PRO A 98 16.53 6.88 -10.43
CA PRO A 98 17.73 6.08 -10.27
C PRO A 98 17.49 4.57 -10.29
N PHE A 99 16.38 4.06 -9.76
CA PHE A 99 16.10 2.61 -9.81
C PHE A 99 15.89 2.09 -11.24
N ILE A 100 15.31 2.92 -12.12
CA ILE A 100 15.18 2.59 -13.55
C ILE A 100 16.56 2.54 -14.20
N ALA A 101 17.38 3.57 -13.98
CA ALA A 101 18.74 3.63 -14.52
C ALA A 101 19.60 2.45 -14.03
N LEU A 102 19.54 2.14 -12.73
CA LEU A 102 20.24 1.00 -12.13
C LEU A 102 19.76 -0.33 -12.67
N GLY A 103 18.46 -0.50 -12.91
CA GLY A 103 17.93 -1.69 -13.56
C GLY A 103 18.37 -1.81 -15.03
N LEU A 104 18.46 -0.69 -15.76
CA LEU A 104 19.03 -0.66 -17.11
C LEU A 104 20.51 -1.03 -17.14
N GLN A 105 21.29 -0.62 -16.13
CA GLN A 105 22.72 -0.89 -16.01
C GLN A 105 23.06 -2.23 -15.35
N ALA A 106 22.09 -2.90 -14.71
CA ALA A 106 22.32 -4.14 -13.98
C ALA A 106 22.81 -5.28 -14.90
N PRO A 107 23.69 -6.18 -14.42
CA PRO A 107 24.15 -7.35 -15.17
C PRO A 107 22.98 -8.22 -15.65
N ARG A 108 23.07 -8.73 -16.89
CA ARG A 108 22.03 -9.59 -17.53
C ARG A 108 22.56 -10.94 -18.00
N LYS A 109 23.53 -11.50 -17.27
CA LYS A 109 24.28 -12.71 -17.65
C LYS A 109 23.40 -13.97 -17.73
N ASN A 110 22.35 -14.07 -16.91
CA ASN A 110 21.43 -15.21 -16.86
C ASN A 110 19.98 -14.77 -16.55
N LEU A 111 19.02 -15.71 -16.58
CA LEU A 111 17.61 -15.43 -16.33
C LEU A 111 17.36 -14.77 -14.96
N ASN A 112 18.02 -15.22 -13.89
CA ASN A 112 17.83 -14.65 -12.56
C ASN A 112 18.29 -13.20 -12.50
N THR A 113 19.46 -12.89 -13.08
CA THR A 113 19.98 -11.51 -13.18
C THR A 113 19.11 -10.62 -14.09
N LYS A 114 18.53 -11.17 -15.16
CA LYS A 114 17.55 -10.46 -16.01
C LYS A 114 16.26 -10.12 -15.25
N LEU A 115 15.74 -11.07 -14.46
CA LEU A 115 14.56 -10.84 -13.62
C LEU A 115 14.84 -9.78 -12.55
N TYR A 116 16.03 -9.81 -11.93
CA TYR A 116 16.45 -8.76 -11.01
C TYR A 116 16.54 -7.38 -11.70
N ALA A 117 17.22 -7.29 -12.85
CA ALA A 117 17.32 -6.04 -13.61
C ALA A 117 15.93 -5.47 -13.98
N ASN A 118 15.02 -6.32 -14.46
CA ASN A 118 13.67 -5.90 -14.83
C ASN A 118 12.81 -5.52 -13.61
N SER A 119 12.95 -6.24 -12.50
CA SER A 119 12.23 -5.90 -11.26
C SER A 119 12.70 -4.56 -10.67
N LEU A 120 13.99 -4.21 -10.78
CA LEU A 120 14.49 -2.87 -10.42
C LEU A 120 13.86 -1.75 -11.26
N ILE A 121 13.74 -1.95 -12.57
CA ILE A 121 13.00 -1.01 -13.44
C ILE A 121 11.56 -0.89 -12.95
N GLY A 122 10.93 -2.01 -12.63
CA GLY A 122 9.58 -2.05 -12.08
C GLY A 122 9.44 -1.31 -10.75
N VAL A 123 10.45 -1.33 -9.86
CA VAL A 123 10.47 -0.52 -8.62
C VAL A 123 10.41 0.96 -8.96
N GLY A 124 11.28 1.44 -9.85
CA GLY A 124 11.29 2.85 -10.23
C GLY A 124 9.98 3.30 -10.88
N VAL A 125 9.38 2.47 -11.73
CA VAL A 125 8.07 2.73 -12.34
C VAL A 125 6.96 2.73 -11.29
N ALA A 126 6.90 1.73 -10.41
CA ALA A 126 5.87 1.60 -9.39
C ALA A 126 5.90 2.76 -8.39
N SER A 127 7.09 3.13 -7.92
CA SER A 127 7.31 4.27 -7.03
C SER A 127 6.90 5.58 -7.71
N SER A 128 7.28 5.80 -8.97
CA SER A 128 6.88 6.99 -9.74
C SER A 128 5.35 7.10 -9.90
N LEU A 129 4.68 5.99 -10.20
CA LEU A 129 3.21 5.93 -10.28
C LEU A 129 2.57 6.23 -8.93
N TYR A 130 3.10 5.65 -7.84
CA TYR A 130 2.60 5.88 -6.49
C TYR A 130 2.67 7.37 -6.11
N HIS A 131 3.82 8.01 -6.27
CA HIS A 131 3.97 9.43 -5.92
C HIS A 131 3.18 10.37 -6.82
N SER A 132 3.06 10.04 -8.12
CA SER A 132 2.24 10.80 -9.06
C SER A 132 0.73 10.66 -8.82
N SER A 133 0.30 9.69 -8.00
CA SER A 133 -1.10 9.39 -7.78
C SER A 133 -1.74 10.11 -6.59
N ARG A 134 -3.07 10.28 -6.66
CA ARG A 134 -3.91 10.93 -5.65
C ARG A 134 -5.15 10.09 -5.34
N GLY A 135 -5.85 10.41 -4.25
CA GLY A 135 -7.14 9.79 -3.92
C GLY A 135 -7.06 8.28 -3.63
N LYS A 136 -8.11 7.54 -4.03
CA LYS A 136 -8.25 6.10 -3.71
C LYS A 136 -7.22 5.21 -4.41
N ILE A 137 -6.84 5.55 -5.66
CA ILE A 137 -5.88 4.75 -6.46
C ILE A 137 -4.49 4.70 -5.80
N ARG A 138 -4.12 5.75 -5.06
CA ARG A 138 -2.84 5.82 -4.33
C ARG A 138 -2.64 4.68 -3.35
N LYS A 139 -3.70 4.15 -2.74
CA LYS A 139 -3.61 3.01 -1.81
C LYS A 139 -3.16 1.73 -2.53
N TYR A 140 -3.68 1.51 -3.73
CA TYR A 140 -3.30 0.36 -4.55
C TYR A 140 -1.90 0.52 -5.14
N LEU A 141 -1.56 1.74 -5.59
CA LEU A 141 -0.22 2.02 -6.12
C LEU A 141 0.85 1.97 -5.03
N ARG A 142 0.55 2.36 -3.79
CA ARG A 142 1.44 2.15 -2.64
C ARG A 142 1.70 0.67 -2.39
N TRP A 143 0.64 -0.13 -2.40
CA TRP A 143 0.79 -1.58 -2.26
C TRP A 143 1.61 -2.17 -3.41
N PHE A 144 1.36 -1.72 -4.64
CA PHE A 144 2.12 -2.15 -5.81
C PHE A 144 3.61 -1.80 -5.69
N ASP A 145 3.93 -0.58 -5.25
CA ASP A 145 5.30 -0.12 -5.00
C ASP A 145 6.03 -1.01 -3.97
N TYR A 146 5.45 -1.21 -2.79
CA TYR A 146 6.03 -2.12 -1.78
C TYR A 146 6.16 -3.56 -2.28
N THR A 147 5.19 -4.02 -3.06
CA THR A 147 5.21 -5.36 -3.66
C THR A 147 6.34 -5.48 -4.69
N MET A 148 6.61 -4.43 -5.46
CA MET A 148 7.71 -4.38 -6.42
C MET A 148 9.08 -4.33 -5.73
N ILE A 149 9.22 -3.58 -4.63
CA ILE A 149 10.43 -3.60 -3.80
C ILE A 149 10.69 -5.02 -3.28
N ALA A 150 9.67 -5.68 -2.71
CA ALA A 150 9.78 -7.07 -2.26
C ALA A 150 10.17 -8.00 -3.40
N THR A 151 9.53 -7.87 -4.56
CA THR A 151 9.85 -8.66 -5.76
C THR A 151 11.31 -8.49 -6.16
N ALA A 152 11.82 -7.25 -6.20
CA ALA A 152 13.20 -6.97 -6.54
C ALA A 152 14.19 -7.60 -5.55
N THR A 153 13.89 -7.56 -4.25
CA THR A 153 14.73 -8.22 -3.23
C THR A 153 14.74 -9.75 -3.39
N ILE A 154 13.60 -10.38 -3.69
CA ILE A 154 13.53 -11.82 -3.98
C ILE A 154 14.39 -12.16 -5.21
N CYS A 155 14.22 -11.39 -6.30
CA CYS A 155 14.98 -11.59 -7.53
C CYS A 155 16.49 -11.43 -7.28
N LEU A 156 16.90 -10.45 -6.47
CA LEU A 156 18.31 -10.27 -6.09
C LEU A 156 18.84 -11.46 -5.30
N THR A 157 18.14 -11.91 -4.26
CA THR A 157 18.55 -13.08 -3.48
C THR A 157 18.68 -14.32 -4.36
N ARG A 158 17.76 -14.50 -5.32
CA ARG A 158 17.79 -15.61 -6.29
C ARG A 158 18.95 -15.48 -7.28
N ALA A 159 19.32 -14.27 -7.67
CA ALA A 159 20.47 -14.02 -8.55
C ALA A 159 21.81 -14.29 -7.82
N LEU A 160 21.88 -14.05 -6.51
CA LEU A 160 23.07 -14.26 -5.70
C LEU A 160 23.30 -15.70 -5.23
N ARG A 161 22.23 -16.48 -5.09
CA ARG A 161 22.31 -17.85 -4.57
C ARG A 161 22.25 -18.89 -5.69
N ASN A 162 23.27 -19.74 -5.76
CA ASN A 162 23.24 -20.96 -6.58
C ASN A 162 22.28 -22.00 -6.00
N GLU A 163 22.14 -22.07 -4.68
CA GLU A 163 21.21 -22.96 -4.00
C GLU A 163 19.93 -22.21 -3.63
N ASN A 164 18.86 -22.48 -4.40
CA ASN A 164 17.53 -21.96 -4.14
C ASN A 164 16.77 -22.91 -3.22
N PRO A 165 16.53 -22.60 -1.92
CA PRO A 165 15.52 -23.30 -1.16
C PRO A 165 14.17 -22.96 -1.78
N LYS A 166 13.69 -23.84 -2.68
CA LYS A 166 12.43 -23.68 -3.42
C LYS A 166 11.29 -23.35 -2.47
N PHE A 167 11.32 -23.89 -1.26
CA PHE A 167 10.38 -23.59 -0.19
C PHE A 167 10.38 -22.10 0.23
N LEU A 168 11.55 -21.49 0.47
CA LEU A 168 11.61 -20.07 0.81
C LEU A 168 11.07 -19.22 -0.33
N MET A 169 11.42 -19.54 -1.58
CA MET A 169 10.92 -18.78 -2.74
C MET A 169 9.40 -18.93 -2.89
N ALA A 170 8.85 -20.13 -2.65
CA ALA A 170 7.41 -20.36 -2.66
C ALA A 170 6.71 -19.65 -1.50
N ALA A 171 7.25 -19.72 -0.30
CA ALA A 171 6.73 -19.02 0.89
C ALA A 171 6.76 -17.49 0.68
N SER A 172 7.86 -16.96 0.16
CA SER A 172 7.98 -15.54 -0.17
C SER A 172 6.99 -15.13 -1.25
N ALA A 173 6.77 -15.94 -2.30
CA ALA A 173 5.76 -15.66 -3.31
C ALA A 173 4.33 -15.66 -2.76
N ALA A 174 4.02 -16.58 -1.84
CA ALA A 174 2.72 -16.64 -1.17
C ALA A 174 2.50 -15.45 -0.21
N LEU A 175 3.55 -15.00 0.48
CA LEU A 175 3.51 -13.88 1.43
C LEU A 175 3.64 -12.51 0.78
N LEU A 176 4.18 -12.42 -0.43
CA LEU A 176 4.40 -11.16 -1.16
C LEU A 176 3.16 -10.25 -1.24
N PRO A 177 1.96 -10.72 -1.63
CA PRO A 177 0.77 -9.86 -1.69
C PRO A 177 0.22 -9.45 -0.31
N ILE A 178 0.69 -10.13 0.75
CA ILE A 178 0.18 -10.11 2.11
C ILE A 178 1.07 -9.21 2.98
N GLN A 179 2.37 -9.48 3.02
CA GLN A 179 3.34 -8.81 3.90
C GLN A 179 4.67 -8.50 3.18
N PRO A 180 4.65 -7.62 2.16
CA PRO A 180 5.82 -7.34 1.32
C PRO A 180 7.02 -6.84 2.12
N LEU A 181 6.81 -6.04 3.17
CA LEU A 181 7.91 -5.49 3.99
C LEU A 181 8.69 -6.57 4.75
N MET A 182 8.00 -7.58 5.30
CA MET A 182 8.67 -8.68 6.02
C MET A 182 9.45 -9.54 5.02
N VAL A 183 8.87 -9.81 3.85
CA VAL A 183 9.55 -10.52 2.77
C VAL A 183 10.81 -9.77 2.34
N SER A 184 10.72 -8.45 2.11
CA SER A 184 11.87 -7.60 1.82
C SER A 184 12.93 -7.66 2.91
N ALA A 185 12.54 -7.58 4.19
CA ALA A 185 13.48 -7.60 5.31
C ALA A 185 14.27 -8.91 5.39
N VAL A 186 13.58 -10.06 5.26
CA VAL A 186 14.22 -11.39 5.25
C VAL A 186 15.20 -11.50 4.08
N HIS A 187 14.76 -11.16 2.87
CA HIS A 187 15.58 -11.27 1.66
C HIS A 187 16.77 -10.30 1.65
N THR A 188 16.59 -9.09 2.21
CA THR A 188 17.66 -8.10 2.38
C THR A 188 18.68 -8.59 3.40
N GLY A 189 18.26 -9.10 4.56
CA GLY A 189 19.18 -9.67 5.56
C GLY A 189 19.99 -10.84 5.00
N MET A 190 19.37 -11.69 4.19
CA MET A 190 20.08 -12.78 3.50
C MET A 190 21.10 -12.26 2.48
N MET A 191 20.72 -11.23 1.70
CA MET A 191 21.62 -10.59 0.75
C MET A 191 22.81 -9.94 1.46
N GLU A 192 22.59 -9.28 2.59
CA GLU A 192 23.65 -8.66 3.40
C GLU A 192 24.64 -9.70 3.91
N VAL A 193 24.16 -10.84 4.42
CA VAL A 193 25.04 -11.96 4.82
C VAL A 193 25.85 -12.49 3.64
N ALA A 194 25.24 -12.61 2.46
CA ALA A 194 25.95 -13.02 1.25
C ALA A 194 27.00 -11.99 0.80
N PHE A 195 26.68 -10.70 0.88
CA PHE A 195 27.60 -9.61 0.56
C PHE A 195 28.78 -9.61 1.53
N ALA A 196 28.54 -9.62 2.84
CA ALA A 196 29.58 -9.64 3.86
C ALA A 196 30.52 -10.86 3.68
N ARG A 197 29.98 -12.05 3.41
CA ARG A 197 30.77 -13.26 3.14
C ARG A 197 31.66 -13.11 1.90
N ARG A 198 31.16 -12.48 0.83
CA ARG A 198 31.95 -12.22 -0.38
C ARG A 198 33.01 -11.14 -0.16
N ALA A 199 32.67 -10.03 0.51
CA ALA A 199 33.62 -8.93 0.79
C ALA A 199 34.77 -9.32 1.71
N VAL A 200 34.60 -10.37 2.54
CA VAL A 200 35.70 -10.96 3.31
C VAL A 200 36.68 -11.69 2.39
N LYS A 201 36.17 -12.43 1.40
CA LYS A 201 36.97 -13.25 0.47
C LYS A 201 37.60 -12.44 -0.65
N ASP A 202 36.89 -11.41 -1.11
CA ASP A 202 37.25 -10.58 -2.23
C ASP A 202 37.46 -9.13 -1.75
N PRO A 203 38.72 -8.63 -1.71
CA PRO A 203 39.01 -7.29 -1.24
C PRO A 203 38.42 -6.19 -2.12
N ASP A 204 38.17 -6.45 -3.41
CA ASP A 204 37.63 -5.46 -4.34
C ASP A 204 36.17 -5.09 -4.00
N LEU A 205 35.46 -6.01 -3.32
CA LEU A 205 34.09 -5.80 -2.87
C LEU A 205 33.98 -5.05 -1.53
N ARG A 206 35.07 -4.81 -0.80
CA ARG A 206 35.03 -4.17 0.54
C ARG A 206 34.50 -2.75 0.50
N MET A 207 34.94 -1.97 -0.49
CA MET A 207 34.46 -0.59 -0.64
C MET A 207 32.97 -0.57 -0.97
N ALA A 208 32.53 -1.45 -1.86
CA ALA A 208 31.12 -1.59 -2.20
C ALA A 208 30.28 -2.02 -0.99
N HIS A 209 30.79 -2.95 -0.17
CA HIS A 209 30.13 -3.40 1.06
C HIS A 209 30.06 -2.30 2.12
N ASN A 210 31.11 -1.50 2.29
CA ASN A 210 31.10 -0.36 3.21
C ASN A 210 30.06 0.69 2.79
N LEU A 211 30.04 1.04 1.50
CA LEU A 211 29.04 1.95 0.96
C LEU A 211 27.62 1.39 1.12
N HIS A 212 27.44 0.09 0.86
CA HIS A 212 26.18 -0.62 1.09
C HIS A 212 25.71 -0.45 2.54
N LYS A 213 26.54 -0.80 3.53
CA LYS A 213 26.21 -0.68 4.96
C LYS A 213 25.81 0.75 5.36
N MET A 214 26.58 1.75 4.92
CA MET A 214 26.29 3.16 5.25
C MET A 214 24.96 3.59 4.64
N SER A 215 24.73 3.26 3.37
CA SER A 215 23.50 3.60 2.67
C SER A 215 22.28 2.85 3.23
N SER A 216 22.42 1.57 3.60
CA SER A 216 21.37 0.76 4.24
C SER A 216 21.06 1.26 5.65
N PHE A 217 22.07 1.66 6.42
CA PHE A 217 21.87 2.27 7.74
C PHE A 217 21.13 3.60 7.63
N LEU A 218 21.61 4.50 6.77
CA LEU A 218 20.96 5.78 6.52
C LEU A 218 19.54 5.60 5.98
N GLY A 219 19.34 4.67 5.05
CA GLY A 219 18.03 4.32 4.52
C GLY A 219 17.09 3.80 5.62
N GLY A 220 17.57 2.92 6.50
CA GLY A 220 16.79 2.44 7.65
C GLY A 220 16.37 3.58 8.59
N VAL A 221 17.29 4.50 8.91
CA VAL A 221 17.00 5.69 9.72
C VAL A 221 15.95 6.58 9.05
N LEU A 222 16.12 6.88 7.76
CA LEU A 222 15.18 7.72 7.01
C LEU A 222 13.81 7.07 6.87
N PHE A 223 13.74 5.74 6.69
CA PHE A 223 12.49 5.00 6.65
C PHE A 223 11.71 5.09 7.97
N ILE A 224 12.40 4.97 9.11
CA ILE A 224 11.79 5.13 10.44
C ILE A 224 11.40 6.59 10.66
N ALA A 225 12.25 7.54 10.26
CA ALA A 225 11.98 8.97 10.40
C ALA A 225 10.76 9.42 9.58
N ASP A 226 10.53 8.83 8.39
CA ASP A 226 9.37 9.11 7.55
C ASP A 226 8.05 8.73 8.26
N ASP A 227 8.06 7.66 9.07
CA ASP A 227 6.91 7.25 9.88
C ASP A 227 6.75 8.07 11.15
N MET A 228 7.86 8.41 11.83
CA MET A 228 7.84 9.18 13.07
C MET A 228 7.56 10.67 12.87
N PHE A 229 8.01 11.23 11.75
CA PHE A 229 7.91 12.66 11.44
C PHE A 229 7.18 12.89 10.11
N PRO A 230 5.88 12.50 10.02
CA PRO A 230 5.08 12.63 8.79
C PRO A 230 4.84 14.10 8.39
N SER A 231 5.31 15.04 9.21
CA SER A 231 5.29 16.49 8.96
C SER A 231 6.50 17.08 8.28
N THR A 232 7.60 16.36 8.24
CA THR A 232 8.85 16.84 7.67
C THR A 232 8.91 16.43 6.19
N PRO A 233 8.90 17.38 5.24
CA PRO A 233 8.93 17.05 3.82
C PRO A 233 10.29 16.44 3.42
N PHE A 234 10.31 15.72 2.30
CA PHE A 234 11.51 15.21 1.64
C PHE A 234 12.28 14.07 2.35
N ILE A 235 11.87 13.62 3.54
CA ILE A 235 12.48 12.46 4.20
C ILE A 235 12.40 11.23 3.28
N HIS A 236 11.22 10.99 2.69
CA HIS A 236 11.00 9.91 1.74
C HIS A 236 11.92 9.97 0.51
N ALA A 237 12.12 11.17 -0.07
CA ALA A 237 13.05 11.38 -1.17
C ALA A 237 14.51 11.09 -0.74
N GLY A 238 14.89 11.45 0.49
CA GLY A 238 16.18 11.07 1.07
C GLY A 238 16.32 9.54 1.19
N TRP A 239 15.26 8.86 1.62
CA TRP A 239 15.22 7.40 1.69
C TRP A 239 15.42 6.75 0.32
N HIS A 240 14.75 7.26 -0.73
CA HIS A 240 14.97 6.81 -2.11
C HIS A 240 16.44 6.91 -2.53
N LEU A 241 17.10 8.05 -2.27
CA LEU A 241 18.50 8.26 -2.62
C LEU A 241 19.43 7.29 -1.90
N ALA A 242 19.25 7.14 -0.58
CA ALA A 242 20.04 6.20 0.21
C ALA A 242 19.84 4.75 -0.30
N ALA A 243 18.59 4.36 -0.58
CA ALA A 243 18.28 3.05 -1.12
C ALA A 243 18.87 2.84 -2.54
N ALA A 244 18.85 3.86 -3.41
CA ALA A 244 19.45 3.77 -4.74
C ALA A 244 20.97 3.55 -4.68
N VAL A 245 21.67 4.23 -3.78
CA VAL A 245 23.11 3.99 -3.53
C VAL A 245 23.34 2.57 -3.00
N GLY A 246 22.51 2.09 -2.07
CA GLY A 246 22.59 0.73 -1.57
C GLY A 246 22.39 -0.30 -2.69
N VAL A 247 21.38 -0.12 -3.53
CA VAL A 247 21.09 -1.00 -4.67
C VAL A 247 22.21 -0.97 -5.71
N SER A 248 22.83 0.18 -5.99
CA SER A 248 23.91 0.26 -6.96
C SER A 248 25.12 -0.59 -6.57
N THR A 249 25.39 -0.72 -5.26
CA THR A 249 26.43 -1.63 -4.76
C THR A 249 26.08 -3.11 -4.94
N CYS A 250 24.77 -3.46 -4.96
CA CYS A 250 24.33 -4.83 -5.22
C CYS A 250 24.52 -5.24 -6.69
N ASN A 251 24.46 -4.31 -7.64
CA ASN A 251 24.79 -4.60 -9.04
C ASN A 251 26.25 -5.09 -9.17
N LYS A 252 27.19 -4.47 -8.46
CA LYS A 252 28.59 -4.93 -8.40
C LYS A 252 28.73 -6.34 -7.84
N LEU A 253 27.84 -6.76 -6.95
CA LEU A 253 27.84 -8.12 -6.41
C LEU A 253 27.44 -9.17 -7.46
N LEU A 254 26.78 -8.76 -8.55
CA LEU A 254 26.35 -9.63 -9.65
C LEU A 254 27.30 -9.61 -10.86
N GLU A 255 28.33 -8.77 -10.81
CA GLU A 255 29.47 -8.81 -11.73
C GLU A 255 30.36 -10.03 -11.42
#